data_AF-A0A528V4B1-F1
#
_entry.id   AF-A0A528V4B1-F1
#
_cell.length_a   1.000
_cell.length_b   1.000
_cell.length_c   1.000
_cell.angle_alpha   90.00
_cell.angle_beta   90.00
_cell.angle_gamma   90.00
#
_symmetry.space_group_name_H-M   'P 1'
#
loop_
_entity.id
_entity.type
_entity.pdbx_description
1 polymer ?
#
loop_
_entity_poly.entity_id
_entity_poly.type
_entity_poly.pdbx_seq_one_letter_code
_entity_poly.pdbx_strand_id
1 'polypeptide(L)'
;MHTYNASPSQTFWKLRVPASVPFLFTSMKVAVAASLVGAIVGELPTGAVAGIGAKLLAGAYYSQTIDIWSALVAGSVVAALLVMVVGIAGRLVDRAMGGRPA
;
A
#
# COMPACT_ATOMS: atom_id res chain seq x y z
N MET A 1 0.04 -32.67 -2.76
CA MET A 1 -0.95 -33.25 -1.83
C MET A 1 -1.65 -34.50 -2.36
N HIS A 2 -1.44 -34.90 -3.61
CA HIS A 2 -2.02 -36.14 -4.16
C HIS A 2 -1.60 -37.40 -3.39
N THR A 3 -0.37 -37.45 -2.86
CA THR A 3 0.11 -38.54 -1.99
C THR A 3 -0.57 -38.57 -0.61
N TYR A 4 -1.20 -37.47 -0.18
CA TYR A 4 -1.85 -37.32 1.13
C TYR A 4 -3.39 -37.43 1.08
N ASN A 5 -3.98 -37.75 -0.08
CA ASN A 5 -5.43 -37.78 -0.30
C ASN A 5 -6.16 -36.52 0.23
N ALA A 6 -5.52 -35.34 0.14
CA ALA A 6 -6.08 -34.11 0.69
C ALA A 6 -7.21 -33.58 -0.19
N SER A 7 -8.28 -33.11 0.44
CA SER A 7 -9.41 -32.51 -0.29
C SER A 7 -8.99 -31.21 -1.00
N PRO A 8 -9.76 -30.75 -2.01
CA PRO A 8 -9.49 -29.47 -2.69
C PRO A 8 -9.45 -28.28 -1.72
N SER A 9 -10.29 -28.29 -0.68
CA SER A 9 -10.33 -27.24 0.35
C SER A 9 -9.07 -27.25 1.23
N GLN A 10 -8.56 -28.43 1.58
CA GLN A 10 -7.29 -28.56 2.32
C GLN A 10 -6.11 -28.08 1.49
N THR A 11 -6.08 -28.40 0.19
CA THR A 11 -5.04 -27.93 -0.73
C THR A 11 -5.11 -26.40 -0.90
N PHE A 12 -6.30 -25.82 -0.97
CA PHE A 12 -6.47 -24.38 -1.05
C PHE A 12 -5.94 -23.67 0.20
N TRP A 13 -6.46 -24.01 1.38
CA TRP A 13 -6.15 -23.29 2.61
C TRP A 13 -4.76 -23.58 3.18
N LYS A 14 -4.23 -24.80 3.03
CA LYS A 14 -2.95 -25.19 3.63
C LYS A 14 -1.76 -25.08 2.69
N LEU A 15 -1.97 -25.00 1.37
CA LEU A 15 -0.88 -24.95 0.39
C LEU A 15 -0.95 -23.71 -0.49
N ARG A 16 -2.08 -23.44 -1.15
CA ARG A 16 -2.18 -22.31 -2.09
C ARG A 16 -2.16 -20.96 -1.39
N VAL A 17 -2.92 -20.82 -0.30
CA VAL A 17 -3.00 -19.56 0.46
C VAL A 17 -1.64 -19.19 1.05
N PRO A 18 -0.96 -20.03 1.86
CA PRO A 18 0.33 -19.66 2.43
C PRO A 18 1.41 -19.38 1.38
N ALA A 19 1.40 -20.13 0.26
CA ALA A 19 2.37 -19.94 -0.83
C ALA A 19 2.15 -18.63 -1.62
N SER A 20 0.93 -18.09 -1.68
CA SER A 20 0.65 -16.86 -2.43
C SER A 20 0.87 -15.58 -1.61
N VAL A 21 0.93 -15.67 -0.28
CA VAL A 21 1.03 -14.51 0.60
C VAL A 21 2.25 -13.61 0.33
N PRO A 22 3.48 -14.13 0.12
CA PRO A 22 4.63 -13.28 -0.20
C PRO A 22 4.43 -12.47 -1.49
N PHE A 23 3.79 -13.08 -2.50
CA PHE A 23 3.45 -12.41 -3.75
C PHE A 23 2.37 -11.35 -3.55
N LEU A 24 1.39 -11.61 -2.69
CA LEU A 24 0.35 -10.64 -2.32
C LEU A 24 0.96 -9.41 -1.62
N PHE A 25 1.89 -9.58 -0.69
CA PHE A 25 2.56 -8.43 -0.07
C PHE A 25 3.42 -7.64 -1.04
N THR A 26 4.03 -8.30 -2.02
CA THR A 26 4.80 -7.64 -3.07
C THR A 26 3.91 -6.76 -3.94
N SER A 27 2.76 -7.27 -4.41
CA SER A 27 1.81 -6.46 -5.18
C SER A 27 1.15 -5.37 -4.34
N MET A 28 0.86 -5.63 -3.06
CA MET A 28 0.23 -4.67 -2.15
C MET A 28 1.10 -3.44 -1.92
N LYS A 29 2.43 -3.56 -1.87
CA LYS A 29 3.33 -2.39 -1.78
C LYS A 29 3.15 -1.42 -2.94
N VAL A 30 2.98 -1.95 -4.15
CA VAL A 30 2.76 -1.15 -5.36
C VAL A 30 1.35 -0.57 -5.38
N ALA A 31 0.34 -1.40 -5.04
CA ALA A 31 -1.06 -1.00 -5.03
C ALA A 31 -1.32 0.14 -4.01
N VAL A 32 -0.66 0.11 -2.85
CA VAL A 32 -0.80 1.15 -1.83
C VAL A 32 -0.21 2.49 -2.28
N ALA A 33 0.93 2.48 -2.98
CA ALA A 33 1.47 3.71 -3.58
C ALA A 33 0.53 4.28 -4.63
N ALA A 34 -0.01 3.43 -5.52
CA ALA A 34 -0.98 3.83 -6.53
C ALA A 34 -2.29 4.35 -5.92
N SER A 35 -2.77 3.73 -4.84
CA SER A 35 -3.97 4.15 -4.11
C SER A 35 -3.81 5.53 -3.49
N LEU A 36 -2.62 5.87 -2.96
CA LEU A 36 -2.37 7.20 -2.43
C LEU A 36 -2.43 8.27 -3.53
N VAL A 37 -1.83 8.00 -4.69
CA VAL A 37 -1.92 8.91 -5.84
C VAL A 37 -3.38 9.07 -6.27
N GLY A 38 -4.13 7.97 -6.36
CA GLY A 38 -5.56 8.00 -6.67
C GLY A 38 -6.37 8.81 -5.66
N ALA A 39 -6.07 8.70 -4.37
CA ALA A 39 -6.72 9.49 -3.32
C ALA A 39 -6.42 10.99 -3.48
N ILE A 40 -5.16 11.37 -3.68
CA ILE A 40 -4.74 12.77 -3.88
C ILE A 40 -5.42 13.37 -5.12
N VAL A 41 -5.48 12.63 -6.23
CA VAL A 41 -6.16 13.08 -7.45
C VAL A 41 -7.67 13.16 -7.23
N GLY A 42 -8.25 12.22 -6.50
CA GLY A 42 -9.67 12.19 -6.15
C GLY A 42 -10.10 13.33 -5.24
N GLU A 43 -9.20 13.92 -4.46
CA GLU A 43 -9.48 15.11 -3.64
C GLU A 43 -9.77 16.36 -4.51
N LEU A 44 -9.15 16.49 -5.68
CA LEU A 44 -9.22 17.69 -6.53
C LEU A 44 -10.65 18.08 -6.95
N PRO A 45 -11.50 17.18 -7.48
CA PRO A 45 -12.87 17.53 -7.89
C PRO A 45 -13.84 17.73 -6.73
N THR A 46 -13.48 17.31 -5.50
CA THR A 46 -14.40 17.34 -4.35
C THR A 46 -14.51 18.72 -3.69
N GLY A 47 -13.69 19.70 -4.11
CA GLY A 47 -13.65 21.01 -3.47
C GLY A 47 -13.22 20.96 -2.00
N ALA A 48 -12.52 19.89 -1.60
CA ALA A 48 -12.08 19.70 -0.23
C ALA A 48 -11.20 20.87 0.23
N VAL A 49 -11.56 21.48 1.36
CA VAL A 49 -10.80 22.59 1.98
C VAL A 49 -9.53 22.08 2.67
N ALA A 50 -9.46 20.77 2.94
CA ALA A 50 -8.34 20.11 3.61
C ALA A 50 -7.94 18.83 2.86
N GLY A 51 -6.63 18.61 2.74
CA GLY A 51 -6.06 17.48 2.02
C GLY A 51 -4.69 17.82 1.44
N ILE A 52 -3.90 16.79 1.09
CA ILE A 52 -2.60 17.01 0.46
C ILE A 52 -2.82 17.51 -0.98
N GLY A 53 -3.79 16.93 -1.70
CA GLY A 53 -4.15 17.36 -3.06
C GLY A 53 -4.74 18.77 -3.08
N ALA A 54 -5.62 19.07 -2.12
CA ALA A 54 -6.21 20.40 -1.96
C ALA A 54 -5.15 21.48 -1.68
N LYS A 55 -4.17 21.20 -0.80
CA LYS A 55 -3.07 22.13 -0.49
C LYS A 55 -2.13 22.34 -1.68
N LEU A 56 -1.82 21.28 -2.44
CA LEU A 56 -1.05 21.40 -3.69
C LEU A 56 -1.77 22.29 -4.71
N LEU A 57 -3.08 22.11 -4.84
CA LEU A 57 -3.91 22.89 -5.77
C LEU A 57 -3.98 24.36 -5.35
N ALA A 58 -4.25 24.65 -4.08
CA ALA A 58 -4.26 26.02 -3.56
C ALA A 58 -2.89 26.70 -3.73
N GLY A 59 -1.80 26.01 -3.41
CA GLY A 59 -0.45 26.53 -3.60
C GLY A 59 -0.14 26.86 -5.06
N ALA A 60 -0.64 26.05 -6.00
CA ALA A 60 -0.52 26.30 -7.43
C ALA A 60 -1.33 27.54 -7.89
N TYR A 61 -2.52 27.76 -7.33
CA TYR A 61 -3.34 28.94 -7.64
C TYR A 61 -2.73 30.24 -7.09
N TYR A 62 -2.18 30.22 -5.89
CA TYR A 62 -1.66 31.41 -5.21
C TYR A 62 -0.14 31.60 -5.37
N SER A 63 0.51 30.81 -6.22
CA SER A 63 1.97 30.80 -6.41
C SER A 63 2.77 30.66 -5.10
N GLN A 64 2.18 29.98 -4.09
CA GLN A 64 2.83 29.74 -2.80
C GLN A 64 3.76 28.54 -2.92
N THR A 65 4.98 28.78 -3.40
CA THR A 65 5.98 27.73 -3.65
C THR A 65 6.25 26.89 -2.40
N ILE A 66 6.32 27.52 -1.23
CA ILE A 66 6.55 26.83 0.06
C ILE A 66 5.45 25.79 0.33
N ASP A 67 4.19 26.14 0.11
CA ASP A 67 3.06 25.25 0.38
C ASP A 67 3.05 24.05 -0.57
N ILE A 68 3.36 24.26 -1.85
CA ILE A 68 3.47 23.18 -2.85
C ILE A 68 4.55 22.18 -2.42
N TRP A 69 5.76 22.66 -2.11
CA TRP A 69 6.87 21.79 -1.74
C TRP A 69 6.63 21.10 -0.39
N SER A 70 6.03 21.80 0.58
CA SER A 70 5.69 21.20 1.88
C SER A 70 4.67 20.07 1.74
N ALA A 71 3.64 20.25 0.92
CA ALA A 71 2.62 19.24 0.65
C ALA A 71 3.21 18.05 -0.13
N LEU A 72 4.14 18.29 -1.06
CA LEU A 72 4.84 17.23 -1.79
C LEU A 72 5.72 16.38 -0.86
N VAL A 73 6.47 17.01 0.03
CA VAL A 73 7.29 16.30 1.03
C VAL A 73 6.39 15.53 1.99
N ALA A 74 5.31 16.14 2.49
CA ALA A 74 4.34 15.45 3.34
C ALA A 74 3.73 14.22 2.64
N GLY A 75 3.31 14.36 1.38
CA GLY A 75 2.81 13.25 0.57
C GLY A 75 3.84 12.13 0.38
N SER A 76 5.09 12.49 0.17
CA SER A 76 6.20 11.52 0.04
C SER A 76 6.43 10.75 1.35
N VAL A 77 6.37 11.44 2.49
CA VAL A 77 6.47 10.81 3.81
C VAL A 77 5.31 9.85 4.04
N VAL A 78 4.07 10.26 3.73
CA VAL A 78 2.88 9.39 3.84
C VAL A 78 3.03 8.16 2.95
N ALA A 79 3.47 8.32 1.70
CA ALA A 79 3.74 7.21 0.79
C ALA A 79 4.75 6.21 1.38
N ALA A 80 5.88 6.72 1.88
CA ALA A 80 6.92 5.90 2.47
C ALA A 80 6.43 5.16 3.72
N LEU A 81 5.66 5.83 4.59
CA LEU A 81 5.07 5.22 5.79
C LEU A 81 4.09 4.10 5.43
N LEU A 82 3.21 4.32 4.46
CA LEU A 82 2.25 3.32 4.01
C LEU A 82 2.95 2.07 3.45
N VAL A 83 3.95 2.25 2.58
CA VAL A 83 4.76 1.14 2.05
C VAL A 83 5.53 0.42 3.15
N MET A 84 6.05 1.16 4.14
CA MET A 84 6.73 0.59 5.29
C MET A 84 5.79 -0.27 6.14
N VAL A 85 4.58 0.21 6.43
CA VAL A 85 3.55 -0.53 7.17
C VAL A 85 3.22 -1.84 6.46
N VAL A 86 2.98 -1.81 5.14
CA VAL A 86 2.76 -3.02 4.34
C VAL A 86 3.96 -3.96 4.41
N GLY A 87 5.18 -3.44 4.35
CA GLY A 87 6.40 -4.24 4.47
C GLY A 87 6.59 -4.88 5.85
N ILE A 88 6.23 -4.17 6.93
CA ILE A 88 6.25 -4.72 8.29
C ILE A 88 5.18 -5.81 8.44
N ALA A 89 3.95 -5.55 7.98
CA ALA A 89 2.87 -6.53 7.98
C ALA A 89 3.27 -7.81 7.23
N GLY A 90 3.88 -7.67 6.05
CA GLY A 90 4.37 -8.82 5.28
C GLY A 90 5.39 -9.64 6.06
N ARG A 91 6.40 -8.99 6.65
CA ARG A 91 7.42 -9.69 7.47
C ARG A 91 6.83 -10.38 8.70
N LEU A 92 5.83 -9.80 9.34
CA LEU A 92 5.16 -10.41 10.49
C LEU A 92 4.37 -11.65 10.07
N VAL A 93 3.65 -11.57 8.95
CA VAL A 93 2.86 -12.67 8.42
C VAL A 93 3.75 -13.82 7.94
N ASP A 94 4.85 -13.51 7.23
CA ASP A 94 5.82 -14.52 6.80
C ASP A 94 6.46 -15.24 7.99
N ARG A 95 6.82 -14.49 9.05
CA ARG A 95 7.32 -15.07 10.31
C ARG A 95 6.28 -15.97 10.99
N ALA A 96 5.02 -15.54 11.03
CA ALA A 96 3.93 -16.32 11.63
C ALA A 96 3.65 -17.63 10.87
N MET A 97 3.87 -17.64 9.56
CA MET A 97 3.71 -18.84 8.72
C MET A 97 4.95 -19.74 8.66
N GLY A 98 6.02 -19.41 9.43
CA GLY A 98 7.26 -20.19 9.44
C GLY A 98 8.09 -20.06 8.16
N GLY A 99 7.75 -19.09 7.31
CA GLY A 99 8.51 -18.75 6.10
C GLY A 99 9.85 -18.17 6.50
N ARG A 100 10.92 -18.96 6.36
CA ARG A 100 12.27 -18.40 6.33
C ARG A 100 12.35 -17.50 5.10
N PRO A 101 12.86 -16.25 5.22
CA PRO A 101 13.14 -15.44 4.05
C PRO A 101 14.14 -16.22 3.17
N ALA A 102 13.81 -16.35 1.89
CA ALA A 102 14.75 -16.81 0.86
C ALA A 102 15.87 -15.79 0.67
#